data_AF-U1PGH7-F1
#
_entry.id   AF-U1PGH7-F1
#
_cell.length_a   1.000
_cell.length_b   1.000
_cell.length_c   1.000
_cell.angle_alpha   90.00
_cell.angle_beta   90.00
_cell.angle_gamma   90.00
#
_symmetry.space_group_name_H-M   'P 1'
#
loop_
_entity.id
_entity.type
_entity.pdbx_description
1 polymer ?
#
loop_
_entity_poly.entity_id
_entity_poly.type
_entity_poly.pdbx_seq_one_letter_code
_entity_poly.pdbx_strand_id
1 'polypeptide(L)'
;MSIPVHLDNDWAERDYGPVEGLTLAEARALYPATPRPGVERSAAVYERTVRALDSLVAEPGEQTVVVTHGSVLRIFLEKTGLPPRTPDNCTGFWVERSDDGWRVCGEFLSQ
;
A
#
# COMPACT_ATOMS: atom_id res chain seq x y z
N MET A 1 17.17 -0.31 22.14
CA MET A 1 15.99 -1.19 22.28
C MET A 1 15.71 -1.78 20.91
N SER A 2 15.56 -3.11 20.77
CA SER A 2 15.24 -3.75 19.49
C SER A 2 13.75 -4.03 19.43
N ILE A 3 13.06 -3.53 18.40
CA ILE A 3 11.65 -3.84 18.13
C ILE A 3 11.64 -5.11 17.25
N PRO A 4 10.82 -6.13 17.55
CA PRO A 4 10.70 -7.31 16.70
C PRO A 4 10.17 -6.93 15.31
N VAL A 5 10.71 -7.56 14.28
CA VAL A 5 10.28 -7.36 12.89
C VAL A 5 9.62 -8.64 12.39
N HIS A 6 8.40 -8.51 11.89
CA HIS A 6 7.64 -9.58 11.27
C HIS A 6 7.57 -9.33 9.77
N LEU A 7 7.86 -10.36 8.97
CA LEU A 7 7.77 -10.30 7.52
C LEU A 7 6.46 -10.93 7.07
N ASP A 8 5.74 -10.25 6.19
CA ASP A 8 4.47 -10.70 5.63
C ASP A 8 4.33 -10.19 4.18
N ASN A 9 4.00 -11.11 3.27
CA ASN A 9 3.88 -10.84 1.85
C ASN A 9 2.67 -9.97 1.51
N ASP A 10 1.69 -9.87 2.41
CA ASP A 10 0.55 -8.97 2.21
C ASP A 10 0.97 -7.49 2.16
N TRP A 11 2.17 -7.15 2.66
CA TRP A 11 2.76 -5.81 2.61
C TRP A 11 3.71 -5.57 1.43
N ALA A 12 3.94 -6.58 0.58
CA ALA A 12 4.81 -6.46 -0.58
C ALA A 12 4.29 -5.39 -1.56
N GLU A 13 5.18 -4.80 -2.34
CA GLU A 13 4.78 -3.88 -3.41
C GLU A 13 3.80 -4.55 -4.38
N ARG A 14 2.99 -3.75 -5.06
CA ARG A 14 2.16 -4.19 -6.17
C ARG A 14 3.01 -4.98 -7.17
N ASP A 15 2.56 -6.17 -7.54
CA ASP A 15 3.22 -6.97 -8.58
C ASP A 15 3.00 -6.31 -9.96
N TYR A 16 4.08 -5.78 -10.55
CA TYR A 16 4.04 -5.23 -11.91
C TYR A 16 4.29 -6.28 -12.99
N GLY A 17 4.47 -7.55 -12.62
CA GLY A 17 4.56 -8.68 -13.52
C GLY A 17 5.53 -8.43 -14.69
N PRO A 18 5.08 -8.55 -15.95
CA PRO A 18 5.96 -8.40 -17.12
C PRO A 18 6.59 -7.01 -17.32
N VAL A 19 6.17 -5.99 -16.55
CA VAL A 19 6.75 -4.64 -16.65
C VAL A 19 7.71 -4.31 -15.52
N GLU A 20 7.97 -5.23 -14.59
CA GLU A 20 9.01 -5.08 -13.58
C GLU A 20 10.38 -4.81 -14.23
N GLY A 21 11.14 -3.89 -13.64
CA GLY A 21 12.48 -3.50 -14.13
C GLY A 21 12.50 -2.64 -15.40
N LEU A 22 11.37 -2.38 -16.03
CA LEU A 22 11.28 -1.48 -17.19
C LEU A 22 11.11 -0.02 -16.76
N THR A 23 11.66 0.89 -17.57
CA THR A 23 11.26 2.30 -17.51
C THR A 23 9.81 2.48 -17.95
N LEU A 24 9.20 3.61 -17.58
CA LEU A 24 7.85 3.94 -18.03
C LEU A 24 7.73 4.01 -19.57
N ALA A 25 8.77 4.46 -20.25
CA ALA A 25 8.79 4.55 -21.71
C ALA A 25 8.81 3.15 -22.36
N GLU A 26 9.68 2.26 -21.88
CA GLU A 26 9.74 0.87 -22.34
C GLU A 26 8.44 0.11 -22.06
N ALA A 27 7.89 0.25 -20.86
CA ALA A 27 6.62 -0.38 -20.49
C ALA A 27 5.46 0.08 -21.39
N ARG A 28 5.44 1.36 -21.80
CA ARG A 28 4.43 1.89 -22.74
C ARG A 28 4.62 1.36 -24.17
N ALA A 29 5.87 1.19 -24.60
CA ALA A 29 6.19 0.69 -25.93
C ALA A 29 5.91 -0.82 -26.07
N LEU A 30 6.32 -1.62 -25.07
CA LEU A 30 6.21 -3.09 -25.08
C LEU A 30 4.82 -3.57 -24.66
N TYR A 31 4.14 -2.85 -23.76
CA TYR A 31 2.82 -3.21 -23.22
C TYR A 31 1.86 -2.01 -23.30
N PRO A 32 1.35 -1.68 -24.51
CA PRO A 32 0.53 -0.49 -24.73
C PRO A 32 -0.91 -0.60 -24.17
N ALA A 33 -1.41 -1.81 -23.90
CA ALA A 33 -2.74 -2.02 -23.37
C ALA A 33 -2.89 -1.54 -21.91
N THR A 34 -4.07 -1.01 -21.56
CA THR A 34 -4.43 -0.63 -20.19
C THR A 34 -5.75 -1.30 -19.76
N PRO A 35 -5.80 -2.00 -18.61
CA PRO A 35 -4.66 -2.36 -17.75
C PRO A 35 -3.67 -3.30 -18.48
N ARG A 36 -2.38 -3.23 -18.10
CA ARG A 36 -1.35 -4.08 -18.69
C ARG A 36 -1.51 -5.53 -18.24
N PRO A 37 -1.43 -6.53 -19.15
CA PRO A 37 -1.52 -7.94 -18.78
C PRO A 37 -0.47 -8.33 -17.73
N GLY A 38 -0.87 -9.13 -16.76
CA GLY A 38 0.02 -9.63 -15.69
C GLY A 38 0.30 -8.65 -14.56
N VAL A 39 -0.06 -7.37 -14.69
CA VAL A 39 0.04 -6.41 -13.57
C VAL A 39 -1.10 -6.64 -12.58
N GLU A 40 -0.78 -6.74 -11.29
CA GLU A 40 -1.75 -6.88 -10.21
C GLU A 40 -2.77 -5.73 -10.26
N ARG A 41 -4.06 -6.06 -10.11
CA ARG A 41 -5.12 -5.05 -10.13
C ARG A 41 -5.08 -4.23 -8.85
N SER A 42 -5.33 -2.92 -8.92
CA SER A 42 -5.39 -2.06 -7.73
C SER A 42 -6.41 -2.55 -6.70
N ALA A 43 -7.53 -3.15 -7.13
CA ALA A 43 -8.49 -3.76 -6.22
C ALA A 43 -7.90 -4.95 -5.44
N ALA A 44 -7.06 -5.79 -6.06
CA ALA A 44 -6.41 -6.91 -5.39
C ALA A 44 -5.39 -6.44 -4.35
N VAL A 45 -4.60 -5.40 -4.69
CA VAL A 45 -3.69 -4.74 -3.73
C VAL A 45 -4.47 -4.21 -2.52
N TYR A 46 -5.58 -3.51 -2.78
CA TYR A 46 -6.43 -2.98 -1.72
C TYR A 46 -7.01 -4.09 -0.83
N GLU A 47 -7.55 -5.15 -1.44
CA GLU A 47 -8.14 -6.30 -0.73
C GLU A 47 -7.12 -6.97 0.20
N ARG A 48 -5.89 -7.24 -0.26
CA ARG A 48 -4.84 -7.82 0.61
C ARG A 48 -4.39 -6.85 1.70
N THR A 49 -4.31 -5.56 1.39
CA THR A 49 -3.92 -4.52 2.36
C THR A 49 -4.94 -4.42 3.51
N VAL A 50 -6.23 -4.35 3.18
CA VAL A 50 -7.29 -4.28 4.19
C VAL A 50 -7.37 -5.58 4.99
N ARG A 51 -7.25 -6.75 4.35
CA ARG A 51 -7.22 -8.03 5.07
C ARG A 51 -6.08 -8.08 6.10
N ALA A 52 -4.88 -7.65 5.72
CA ALA A 52 -3.73 -7.67 6.61
C ALA A 52 -3.87 -6.65 7.75
N LEU A 53 -4.38 -5.45 7.45
CA LEU A 53 -4.70 -4.45 8.46
C LEU A 53 -5.77 -4.95 9.45
N ASP A 54 -6.87 -5.53 8.96
CA ASP A 54 -7.94 -6.10 9.79
C ASP A 54 -7.40 -7.23 10.68
N SER A 55 -6.47 -8.05 10.17
CA SER A 55 -5.80 -9.09 10.96
C SER A 55 -4.91 -8.52 12.06
N LEU A 56 -4.23 -7.40 11.81
CA LEU A 56 -3.37 -6.74 12.81
C LEU A 56 -4.16 -6.18 13.99
N VAL A 57 -5.39 -5.72 13.77
CA VAL A 57 -6.24 -5.11 14.82
C VAL A 57 -7.32 -6.06 15.36
N ALA A 58 -7.34 -7.31 14.92
CA ALA A 58 -8.32 -8.31 15.37
C ALA A 58 -8.22 -8.58 16.88
N GLU A 59 -7.02 -8.50 17.45
CA GLU A 59 -6.78 -8.58 18.88
C GLU A 59 -6.32 -7.20 19.39
N PRO A 60 -6.86 -6.71 20.52
CA PRO A 60 -6.39 -5.47 21.13
C PRO A 60 -4.89 -5.56 21.43
N GLY A 61 -4.10 -4.77 20.71
CA GLY A 61 -2.64 -4.83 20.74
C GLY A 61 -1.97 -3.47 20.92
N GLU A 62 -0.64 -3.51 20.91
CA GLU A 62 0.21 -2.31 20.92
C GLU A 62 0.15 -1.57 19.56
N GLN A 63 0.58 -0.31 19.56
CA GLN A 63 0.72 0.46 18.31
C GLN A 63 1.71 -0.24 17.37
N THR A 64 1.22 -0.65 16.19
CA THR A 64 2.02 -1.36 15.19
C THR A 64 2.44 -0.41 14.08
N VAL A 65 3.71 -0.47 13.68
CA VAL A 65 4.22 0.23 12.50
C VAL A 65 4.31 -0.77 11.35
N VAL A 66 3.59 -0.50 10.26
CA VAL A 66 3.69 -1.25 9.02
C VAL A 66 4.59 -0.50 8.05
N VAL A 67 5.64 -1.17 7.56
CA VAL A 67 6.51 -0.64 6.51
C VAL A 67 6.14 -1.32 5.19
N THR A 68 5.79 -0.53 4.18
CA THR A 68 5.37 -1.01 2.86
C THR A 68 5.83 -0.03 1.77
N HIS A 69 5.18 -0.07 0.61
CA HIS A 69 5.62 0.58 -0.61
C HIS A 69 4.62 1.61 -1.14
N GLY A 70 5.08 2.43 -2.09
CA GLY A 70 4.33 3.57 -2.60
C GLY A 70 3.02 3.19 -3.27
N SER A 71 2.96 2.08 -4.02
CA SER A 71 1.72 1.71 -4.72
C SER A 71 0.67 1.20 -3.75
N VAL A 72 1.06 0.43 -2.73
CA VAL A 72 0.19 -0.01 -1.63
C VAL A 72 -0.41 1.19 -0.89
N LEU A 73 0.44 2.11 -0.42
CA LEU A 73 -0.02 3.33 0.27
C LEU A 73 -0.95 4.15 -0.61
N ARG A 74 -0.53 4.47 -1.84
CA ARG A 74 -1.35 5.26 -2.75
C ARG A 74 -2.74 4.66 -2.96
N ILE A 75 -2.81 3.36 -3.27
CA ILE A 75 -4.08 2.67 -3.52
C ILE A 75 -4.96 2.66 -2.27
N PHE A 76 -4.37 2.43 -1.10
CA PHE A 76 -5.08 2.48 0.17
C PHE A 76 -5.64 3.88 0.46
N LEU A 77 -4.81 4.93 0.35
CA LEU A 77 -5.22 6.32 0.64
C LEU A 77 -6.29 6.84 -0.35
N GLU A 78 -6.21 6.45 -1.63
CA GLU A 78 -7.25 6.74 -2.62
C GLU A 78 -8.63 6.18 -2.20
N LYS A 79 -8.65 5.08 -1.44
CA LYS A 79 -9.89 4.45 -0.94
C LYS A 79 -10.37 5.01 0.40
N THR A 80 -9.52 5.70 1.15
CA THR A 80 -9.93 6.40 2.38
C THR A 80 -10.45 7.83 2.12
N GLY A 81 -10.62 8.22 0.84
CA GLY A 81 -11.14 9.52 0.45
C GLY A 81 -10.12 10.66 0.46
N LEU A 82 -8.84 10.36 0.68
CA LEU A 82 -7.78 11.37 0.53
C LEU A 82 -7.48 11.63 -0.96
N PRO A 83 -7.03 12.85 -1.31
CA PRO A 83 -6.60 13.15 -2.67
C PRO A 83 -5.52 12.17 -3.14
N PRO A 84 -5.62 11.63 -4.38
CA PRO A 84 -4.60 10.75 -4.93
C PRO A 84 -3.24 11.44 -4.95
N ARG A 85 -2.27 10.89 -4.22
CA ARG A 85 -0.87 11.32 -4.30
C ARG A 85 0.07 10.15 -4.06
N THR A 86 1.28 10.27 -4.60
CA THR A 86 2.39 9.39 -4.22
C THR A 86 3.04 10.00 -2.98
N PRO A 87 3.09 9.31 -1.83
CA PRO A 87 3.84 9.78 -0.67
C PRO A 87 5.34 9.88 -0.99
N ASP A 88 6.03 10.85 -0.39
CA ASP A 88 7.49 10.93 -0.47
C ASP A 88 8.12 9.75 0.28
N ASN A 89 9.36 9.44 -0.06
CA ASN A 89 10.10 8.38 0.64
C ASN A 89 10.12 8.63 2.15
N CYS A 90 9.86 7.57 2.92
CA CYS A 90 9.77 7.58 4.38
C CYS A 90 8.60 8.37 4.98
N THR A 91 7.61 8.79 4.18
CA THR A 91 6.35 9.34 4.71
C THR A 91 5.50 8.22 5.34
N GLY A 92 4.99 8.45 6.54
CA GLY A 92 4.09 7.56 7.26
C GLY A 92 2.71 8.16 7.50
N PHE A 93 1.71 7.31 7.72
CA PHE A 93 0.33 7.71 7.99
C PHE A 93 -0.19 7.04 9.26
N TRP A 94 -0.85 7.82 10.11
CA TRP A 94 -1.64 7.28 11.20
C TRP A 94 -2.98 6.84 10.64
N VAL A 95 -3.32 5.57 10.85
CA VAL A 95 -4.58 4.99 10.39
C VAL A 95 -5.29 4.28 11.53
N GLU A 96 -6.62 4.35 11.52
CA GLU A 96 -7.47 3.73 12.52
C GLU A 96 -8.59 2.95 11.85
N ARG A 97 -8.99 1.83 12.46
CA ARG A 97 -10.21 1.12 12.09
C ARG A 97 -11.41 1.87 12.66
N SER A 98 -12.37 2.22 11.81
CA SER A 98 -13.71 2.70 12.17
C SER A 98 -14.78 1.71 11.71
N ASP A 99 -16.03 1.96 12.08
CA ASP A 99 -17.18 1.14 11.66
C ASP A 99 -17.34 1.09 10.13
N ASP A 100 -17.07 2.20 9.45
CA ASP A 100 -17.24 2.36 7.99
C ASP A 100 -16.01 1.92 7.17
N GLY A 101 -14.90 1.55 7.80
CA GLY A 101 -13.68 1.19 7.09
C GLY A 101 -12.41 1.61 7.82
N TRP A 102 -11.34 1.81 7.05
CA TRP A 102 -10.09 2.40 7.55
C TRP A 102 -10.09 3.90 7.29
N ARG A 103 -9.64 4.66 8.28
CA ARG A 103 -9.53 6.13 8.20
C ARG A 103 -8.08 6.56 8.41
N VAL A 104 -7.65 7.58 7.68
CA VAL A 104 -6.37 8.27 7.92
C VAL A 104 -6.60 9.40 8.92
N CYS A 105 -5.85 9.38 10.01
CA CYS A 105 -5.97 10.32 11.13
C CYS A 105 -4.84 11.35 11.17
N GLY A 106 -3.76 11.11 10.44
CA GLY A 106 -2.64 12.04 10.35
C GLY A 106 -1.50 11.50 9.49
N GLU A 107 -0.48 12.34 9.33
CA GLU A 107 0.75 12.04 8.60
C GLU A 107 1.95 12.30 9.51
N PHE A 108 3.02 11.54 9.34
CA PHE A 108 4.27 11.70 10.08
C PHE A 108 5.47 11.43 9.17
N LEU A 109 6.63 11.98 9.52
CA LEU A 109 7.90 11.83 8.77
C LEU A 109 7.89 12.37 7.32
N SER A 110 6.96 13.28 6.99
CA SER A 110 6.99 14.05 5.74
C SER A 110 8.13 15.09 5.79
N GLN A 111 8.98 15.15 4.75
CA GLN A 111 10.03 16.18 4.61
C GLN A 111 9.53 17.45 3.94
#